data_AF-A0A2V8SSM4-F1
#
_entry.id   AF-A0A2V8SSM4-F1
#
_cell.length_a   1.000
_cell.length_b   1.000
_cell.length_c   1.000
_cell.angle_alpha   90.00
_cell.angle_beta   90.00
_cell.angle_gamma   90.00
#
_symmetry.space_group_name_H-M   'P 1'
#
loop_
_entity.id
_entity.type
_entity.pdbx_description
1 polymer ?
#
loop_
_entity_poly.entity_id
_entity_poly.type
_entity_poly.pdbx_seq_one_letter_code
_entity_poly.pdbx_strand_id
1 'polypeptide(L)' 'MRVVLQRVTRAVVRVEGETVGEIGPGLVVLVGIARDDTEEDARYLVEKTATLRVFDDDEGRMNRSVVDAGGA' A
#
# COMPACT_ATOMS: atom_id res chain seq x y z
N MET A 1 -3.46 -15.27 1.11
CA MET A 1 -4.03 -13.91 0.98
C MET A 1 -3.45 -13.25 -0.27
N ARG A 2 -4.13 -12.28 -0.88
CA ARG A 2 -3.59 -11.54 -2.03
C ARG A 2 -3.78 -10.04 -1.87
N VAL A 3 -2.83 -9.27 -2.38
CA VAL A 3 -2.92 -7.80 -2.45
C VAL A 3 -2.58 -7.32 -3.85
N VAL A 4 -3.28 -6.28 -4.29
CA VAL A 4 -2.88 -5.45 -5.44
C VAL A 4 -2.47 -4.09 -4.90
N LEU A 5 -1.21 -3.74 -5.12
CA LEU A 5 -0.62 -2.48 -4.66
C LEU A 5 -0.62 -1.46 -5.78
N GLN A 6 -1.03 -0.24 -5.47
CA GLN A 6 -0.97 0.90 -6.39
C GLN A 6 -0.17 2.02 -5.75
N ARG A 7 0.93 2.42 -6.39
CA ARG A 7 1.66 3.64 -6.04
C ARG A 7 0.84 4.84 -6.46
N VAL A 8 0.49 5.70 -5.51
CA VAL A 8 -0.38 6.85 -5.75
C VAL A 8 0.27 8.15 -5.28
N THR A 9 -0.12 9.25 -5.92
CA THR A 9 0.15 10.61 -5.42
C THR A 9 -0.95 11.12 -4.50
N ARG A 10 -2.15 10.51 -4.58
CA ARG A 10 -3.29 10.69 -3.67
C ARG A 10 -4.27 9.53 -3.82
N ALA A 11 -5.04 9.23 -2.78
CA ALA A 11 -6.22 8.35 -2.87
C ALA A 11 -7.29 8.74 -1.84
N VAL A 12 -8.54 8.39 -2.13
CA VAL A 12 -9.71 8.72 -1.30
C VAL A 12 -10.77 7.62 -1.39
N VAL A 13 -11.37 7.28 -0.25
CA VAL A 13 -12.54 6.41 -0.16
C VAL A 13 -13.74 7.25 0.23
N ARG A 14 -14.84 7.12 -0.52
CA ARG A 14 -16.11 7.79 -0.23
C ARG A 14 -17.25 6.79 -0.07
N VAL A 15 -18.09 7.01 0.91
CA VAL A 15 -19.33 6.26 1.15
C VAL A 15 -20.47 7.25 1.12
N GLU A 16 -21.43 7.05 0.22
CA GLU A 16 -22.56 7.98 0.01
C GLU A 16 -22.16 9.44 -0.24
N GLY A 17 -20.96 9.65 -0.81
CA GLY A 17 -20.41 10.98 -1.09
C GLY A 17 -19.51 11.55 0.00
N GLU A 18 -19.55 11.00 1.21
CA GLU A 18 -18.73 11.44 2.35
C GLU A 18 -17.35 10.77 2.34
N THR A 19 -16.29 11.55 2.57
CA THR A 19 -14.93 11.01 2.68
C THR A 19 -14.76 10.28 4.01
N VAL A 20 -14.46 8.97 3.95
CA VAL A 20 -14.22 8.13 5.13
C VAL A 20 -12.74 7.80 5.33
N GLY A 21 -11.89 8.14 4.35
CA GLY A 21 -10.45 7.96 4.43
C GLY A 21 -9.77 8.57 3.21
N GLU A 22 -8.61 9.18 3.42
CA GLU A 22 -7.80 9.77 2.36
C GLU A 22 -6.32 9.71 2.72
N ILE A 23 -5.48 9.67 1.68
CA ILE A 23 -4.03 9.71 1.79
C ILE A 23 -3.43 10.62 0.72
N GLY A 24 -2.26 11.19 1.04
CA GLY A 24 -1.38 11.84 0.07
C GLY A 24 -0.56 10.82 -0.72
N PRO A 25 0.73 11.10 -1.01
CA PRO A 25 1.63 10.13 -1.62
C PRO A 25 1.74 8.86 -0.76
N GLY A 26 1.64 7.69 -1.38
CA GLY A 26 1.58 6.44 -0.63
C GLY A 26 1.18 5.23 -1.46
N LEU A 27 0.66 4.20 -0.77
CA LEU A 27 0.15 2.99 -1.39
C LEU A 27 -1.35 2.81 -1.12
N VAL A 28 -2.11 2.56 -2.20
CA VAL A 28 -3.43 1.93 -2.04
C VAL A 28 -3.24 0.42 -2.06
N VAL A 29 -3.74 -0.24 -1.01
CA VAL A 29 -3.69 -1.70 -0.85
C VAL A 29 -5.09 -2.27 -1.04
N LEU A 30 -5.33 -2.93 -2.18
CA LEU A 30 -6.56 -3.69 -2.39
C LEU A 30 -6.35 -5.12 -1.89
N VAL A 31 -7.00 -5.48 -0.78
CA VAL A 31 -6.81 -6.77 -0.10
C VAL A 31 -7.91 -7.75 -0.47
N GLY A 32 -7.52 -8.96 -0.86
CA GLY A 32 -8.41 -10.11 -1.06
C GLY A 32 -8.06 -11.22 -0.08
N ILE A 33 -9.05 -11.67 0.70
CA ILE A 33 -8.91 -12.71 1.71
C ILE A 33 -9.73 -13.94 1.28
N ALA A 34 -9.09 -15.10 1.25
CA ALA A 34 -9.66 -16.41 0.99
C ALA A 34 -9.87 -17.20 2.30
N ARG A 35 -10.59 -18.33 2.23
CA ARG A 35 -10.99 -19.11 3.43
C ARG A 35 -9.82 -19.78 4.15
N ASP A 36 -8.78 -20.12 3.40
CA ASP A 36 -7.58 -20.81 3.82
C ASP A 36 -6.46 -19.84 4.24
N ASP A 37 -6.71 -18.53 4.15
CA ASP A 37 -5.75 -17.53 4.57
C ASP A 37 -5.60 -17.49 6.10
N THR A 38 -4.37 -17.29 6.53
CA THR A 38 -3.97 -17.30 7.93
C THR A 38 -3.43 -15.93 8.36
N GLU A 39 -3.24 -15.74 9.66
CA GLU A 39 -2.52 -14.56 10.17
C GLU A 39 -1.07 -14.49 9.67
N GLU A 40 -0.45 -15.63 9.38
CA GLU A 40 0.92 -15.67 8.84
C GLU A 40 0.97 -15.08 7.43
N ASP A 41 -0.04 -15.35 6.60
CA ASP A 41 -0.18 -14.71 5.28
C ASP A 41 -0.30 -13.19 5.39
N ALA A 42 -1.06 -12.72 6.38
CA ALA A 42 -1.20 -11.29 6.64
C ALA A 42 0.12 -10.66 7.07
N ARG A 43 0.85 -11.28 8.02
CA ARG A 43 2.17 -10.82 8.48
C ARG A 43 3.17 -10.76 7.33
N TYR A 44 3.21 -11.80 6.51
CA TYR A 44 4.06 -11.87 5.32
C TYR A 44 3.76 -10.72 4.34
N LEU A 45 2.48 -10.47 4.05
CA LEU A 45 2.08 -9.42 3.11
C LEU A 45 2.31 -8.01 3.66
N VAL A 46 2.16 -7.80 4.98
CA VAL A 46 2.47 -6.52 5.62
C VAL A 46 3.95 -6.19 5.50
N GLU A 47 4.83 -7.12 5.88
CA GLU A 47 6.28 -6.91 5.77
C GLU A 47 6.69 -6.67 4.32
N LYS A 48 6.17 -7.48 3.40
CA LYS A 48 6.44 -7.34 1.97
C LYS A 48 5.95 -6.02 1.40
N THR A 49 4.78 -5.53 1.82
CA THR A 49 4.22 -4.26 1.36
C THR A 49 5.02 -3.08 1.89
N ALA A 50 5.34 -3.09 3.19
CA ALA A 50 6.06 -2.00 3.85
C ALA A 50 7.48 -1.83 3.31
N THR A 51 8.13 -2.90 2.87
CA THR A 51 9.52 -2.91 2.39
C THR A 51 9.66 -2.90 0.87
N LEU A 52 8.54 -2.97 0.12
CA LEU A 52 8.58 -3.03 -1.34
C LEU A 52 9.14 -1.75 -1.95
N ARG A 53 10.24 -1.87 -2.70
CA ARG A 53 10.93 -0.75 -3.34
C ARG A 53 10.27 -0.34 -4.64
N VAL A 54 9.25 0.50 -4.53
CA VAL A 54 8.48 1.02 -5.68
C VAL A 54 8.45 2.54 -5.71
N PHE A 55 9.08 3.25 -4.78
CA PHE A 55 9.18 4.71 -4.76
C PHE A 55 10.53 5.16 -5.28
N ASP A 56 10.54 6.36 -5.89
CA ASP A 56 11.71 6.92 -6.54
C ASP A 56 12.72 7.44 -5.49
N ASP A 57 14.00 7.16 -5.71
CA ASP A 57 15.10 7.80 -4.99
C ASP A 57 15.44 9.18 -5.58
N ASP A 58 16.54 9.78 -5.12
CA ASP A 58 16.97 11.11 -5.56
C ASP A 58 17.43 11.15 -7.03
N GLU A 59 17.64 9.98 -7.65
CA GLU A 59 18.01 9.82 -9.05
C GLU A 59 16.82 9.37 -9.92
N GLY A 60 15.60 9.31 -9.34
CA GLY A 60 14.39 8.90 -10.05
C GLY A 60 14.28 7.38 -10.27
N ARG A 61 15.08 6.58 -9.55
CA ARG A 61 15.06 5.11 -9.65
C ARG A 61 14.22 4.50 -8.54
N MET A 62 13.47 3.44 -8.83
CA MET A 62 12.60 2.78 -7.85
C MET A 62 13.43 1.98 -6.82
N ASN A 63 13.87 2.66 -5.77
CA ASN A 63 14.75 2.10 -4.74
C ASN A 63 14.25 2.32 -3.31
N ARG A 64 13.24 3.17 -3.11
CA ARG A 64 12.66 3.48 -1.79
C ARG A 64 11.40 2.66 -1.56
N SER A 65 11.22 2.19 -0.33
CA SER A 65 9.94 1.67 0.13
C SER A 65 8.97 2.79 0.50
N VAL A 66 7.71 2.45 0.80
CA VAL A 66 6.74 3.44 1.29
C VAL A 66 7.20 4.09 2.60
N VAL A 67 7.86 3.31 3.47
CA VAL A 67 8.43 3.80 4.73
C VAL A 67 9.57 4.78 4.47
N ASP A 68 10.50 4.43 3.56
CA ASP A 68 11.63 5.29 3.20
C ASP A 68 11.17 6.60 2.53
N ALA A 69 10.07 6.55 1.77
CA ALA A 69 9.48 7.69 1.10
C ALA A 69 8.59 8.56 2.02
N GLY A 70 8.38 8.16 3.28
CA GLY A 70 7.44 8.84 4.20
C GLY A 70 6.00 8.81 3.69
N GLY A 71 5.65 7.81 2.88
CA GLY A 71 4.32 7.64 2.30
C GLY A 71 3.32 7.07 3.29
N ALA A 72 2.04 7.27 3.00
CA ALA A 72 0.91 6.73 3.74
C ALA A 72 0.43 5.36 3.22
#